data_AF-A0A9E5M6T4-F1
#
_entry.id   AF-A0A9E5M6T4-F1
#
_cell.length_a   1.000
_cell.length_b   1.000
_cell.length_c   1.000
_cell.angle_alpha   90.00
_cell.angle_beta   90.00
_cell.angle_gamma   90.00
#
_symmetry.space_group_name_H-M   'P 1'
#
loop_
_entity.id
_entity.type
_entity.pdbx_description
1 polymer ?
#
loop_
_entity_poly.entity_id
_entity_poly.type
_entity_poly.pdbx_seq_one_letter_code
_entity_poly.pdbx_strand_id
1 'polypeptide(L)'
;MFSREELLVGELIVEGRLVDASNATLFGKVLTSDQSSFSVVYKPIAGERALWDFADGNLASREVAAYLISEVGQFNCVPLTVMRDGPFGIGAVQQWIDVSPDLDLIAIGQQSTPAIRNIALFDVVINNTDRKFGHILPISDSQILGCDHGLTFHEEF
;
A
#
# COMPACT_ATOMS: atom_id res chain seq x y z
N MET A 1 -14.69 11.41 -5.90
CA MET A 1 -13.72 10.76 -4.98
C MET A 1 -13.54 9.36 -5.51
N PHE A 2 -12.29 8.93 -5.71
CA PHE A 2 -12.00 7.61 -6.26
C PHE A 2 -12.51 6.53 -5.30
N SER A 3 -13.42 5.69 -5.80
CA SER A 3 -14.10 4.66 -5.02
C SER A 3 -13.44 3.30 -5.15
N ARG A 4 -13.74 2.41 -4.20
CA ARG A 4 -13.34 1.00 -4.25
C ARG A 4 -13.85 0.30 -5.51
N GLU A 5 -15.07 0.63 -5.94
CA GLU A 5 -15.66 0.04 -7.14
C GLU A 5 -14.90 0.47 -8.40
N GLU A 6 -14.62 1.77 -8.55
CA GLU A 6 -13.80 2.28 -9.65
C GLU A 6 -12.40 1.65 -9.68
N LEU A 7 -11.77 1.48 -8.51
CA LEU A 7 -10.47 0.81 -8.40
C LEU A 7 -10.56 -0.69 -8.76
N LEU A 8 -11.68 -1.35 -8.50
CA LEU A 8 -11.88 -2.77 -8.83
C LEU A 8 -12.12 -2.99 -10.33
N VAL A 9 -12.91 -2.13 -10.98
CA VAL A 9 -13.45 -2.41 -12.33
C VAL A 9 -12.84 -1.55 -13.44
N GLY A 10 -12.24 -0.40 -13.11
CA GLY A 10 -11.65 0.48 -14.11
C GLY A 10 -10.47 -0.16 -14.86
N GLU A 11 -10.16 0.31 -16.06
CA GLU A 11 -9.07 -0.25 -16.86
C GLU A 11 -7.72 0.07 -16.22
N LEU A 12 -6.92 -0.96 -15.89
CA LEU A 12 -5.59 -0.79 -15.30
C LEU A 12 -4.54 -0.70 -16.40
N ILE A 13 -3.92 0.47 -16.51
CA ILE A 13 -2.84 0.76 -17.45
C ILE A 13 -1.54 0.91 -16.65
N VAL A 14 -0.55 0.08 -16.98
CA VAL A 14 0.81 0.18 -16.41
C VAL A 14 1.62 1.19 -17.21
N GLU A 15 2.15 2.21 -16.55
CA GLU A 15 2.96 3.26 -17.18
C GLU A 15 4.46 3.04 -16.96
N GLY A 16 4.85 2.36 -15.88
CA GLY A 16 6.26 2.09 -15.60
C GLY A 16 6.49 1.19 -14.41
N ARG A 17 7.76 0.96 -14.08
CA ARG A 17 8.20 0.18 -12.92
C ARG A 17 8.95 1.07 -11.95
N LEU A 18 8.66 0.92 -10.65
CA LEU A 18 9.47 1.49 -9.59
C LEU A 18 10.72 0.59 -9.41
N VAL A 19 11.89 1.13 -9.77
CA VAL A 19 13.14 0.34 -9.88
C VAL A 19 13.78 0.02 -8.54
N ASP A 20 13.53 0.84 -7.52
CA ASP A 20 14.12 0.66 -6.18
C ASP A 20 13.36 -0.38 -5.33
N ALA A 21 12.29 -0.96 -5.85
CA ALA A 21 11.50 -1.98 -5.15
C ALA A 21 12.11 -3.39 -5.31
N SER A 22 12.16 -4.13 -4.19
CA SER A 22 12.69 -5.51 -4.16
C SER A 22 11.82 -6.52 -4.94
N ASN A 23 10.51 -6.29 -4.98
CA ASN A 23 9.52 -7.04 -5.75
C ASN A 23 9.03 -6.22 -6.95
N ALA A 24 8.39 -6.86 -7.93
CA ALA A 24 7.78 -6.11 -9.04
C ALA A 24 6.72 -5.15 -8.51
N THR A 25 7.02 -3.85 -8.63
CA THR A 25 6.13 -2.77 -8.22
C THR A 25 5.96 -1.84 -9.40
N LEU A 26 4.73 -1.75 -9.90
CA LEU A 26 4.40 -1.09 -11.16
C LEU A 26 3.59 0.16 -10.88
N PHE A 27 4.02 1.29 -11.42
CA PHE A 27 3.25 2.52 -11.41
C PHE A 27 2.30 2.53 -12.61
N GLY A 28 1.07 2.96 -12.39
CA GLY A 28 0.08 3.01 -13.44
C GLY A 28 -1.12 3.87 -13.07
N LYS A 29 -2.16 3.74 -13.88
CA LYS A 29 -3.43 4.43 -13.71
C LYS A 29 -4.59 3.46 -13.86
N VAL A 30 -5.67 3.76 -13.13
CA VAL A 30 -6.99 3.19 -13.41
C VAL A 30 -7.82 4.21 -14.16
N LEU A 31 -8.27 3.87 -15.36
CA LEU A 31 -9.22 4.66 -16.14
C LEU A 31 -10.65 4.22 -15.79
N THR A 32 -11.48 5.19 -15.43
CA THR A 32 -12.90 4.97 -15.11
C THR A 32 -13.78 5.21 -16.33
N SER A 33 -15.03 4.75 -16.28
CA SER A 33 -15.98 4.86 -17.41
C SER A 33 -16.29 6.30 -17.83
N ASP A 34 -16.13 7.25 -16.91
CA ASP A 34 -16.31 8.69 -17.12
C ASP A 34 -15.04 9.38 -17.66
N GLN A 35 -14.02 8.61 -18.07
CA GLN A 35 -12.71 9.09 -18.55
C GLN A 35 -11.85 9.79 -17.48
N SER A 36 -12.22 9.70 -16.19
CA SER A 36 -11.31 10.08 -15.11
C SER A 36 -10.17 9.05 -14.99
N SER A 37 -9.03 9.48 -14.45
CA SER A 37 -7.88 8.59 -14.24
C SER A 37 -7.28 8.82 -12.86
N PHE A 38 -6.93 7.74 -12.18
CA PHE A 38 -6.33 7.78 -10.84
C PHE A 38 -5.05 6.97 -10.81
N SER A 39 -3.97 7.57 -10.29
CA SER A 39 -2.69 6.89 -10.16
C SER A 39 -2.75 5.78 -9.11
N VAL A 40 -2.07 4.68 -9.40
CA VAL A 40 -2.03 3.48 -8.55
C VAL A 40 -0.66 2.85 -8.56
N VAL A 41 -0.39 2.06 -7.51
CA VAL A 41 0.66 1.05 -7.51
C VAL A 41 0.02 -0.32 -7.73
N TYR A 42 0.58 -1.09 -8.64
CA TYR A 42 0.20 -2.47 -8.90
C TYR A 42 1.35 -3.43 -8.57
N LYS A 43 1.10 -4.38 -7.66
CA LYS A 43 2.04 -5.42 -7.22
C LYS A 43 1.51 -6.81 -7.66
N PRO A 44 1.89 -7.32 -8.84
CA PRO A 44 1.48 -8.65 -9.30
C PRO A 44 2.07 -9.75 -8.43
N ILE A 45 1.28 -10.80 -8.13
CA ILE A 45 1.75 -12.00 -7.42
C ILE A 45 2.90 -12.67 -8.19
N ALA A 46 2.82 -12.71 -9.53
CA ALA A 46 3.84 -13.30 -10.38
C ALA A 46 5.20 -12.56 -10.33
N GLY A 47 5.23 -11.33 -9.79
CA GLY A 47 6.44 -10.54 -9.63
C GLY A 47 7.02 -10.56 -8.22
N GLU A 48 6.45 -11.39 -7.34
CA GLU A 48 6.98 -11.63 -6.00
C GLU A 48 8.25 -12.48 -6.06
N ARG A 49 9.19 -12.18 -5.16
CA ARG A 49 10.36 -12.99 -4.87
C ARG A 49 10.11 -13.70 -3.55
N ALA A 50 10.35 -15.01 -3.56
CA ALA A 50 10.33 -15.84 -2.37
C ALA A 50 11.22 -15.25 -1.27
N LEU A 51 10.71 -15.24 -0.05
CA LEU A 51 11.47 -14.94 1.17
C LEU A 51 11.54 -16.22 2.00
N TRP A 52 12.63 -16.41 2.73
CA TRP A 52 12.85 -17.66 3.47
C TRP A 52 11.87 -17.81 4.66
N ASP A 53 11.34 -16.69 5.16
CA ASP A 53 10.46 -16.52 6.31
C ASP A 53 9.00 -16.18 5.94
N PHE A 54 8.67 -16.06 4.65
CA PHE A 54 7.29 -15.83 4.19
C PHE A 54 6.92 -16.81 3.09
N ALA A 55 5.73 -17.43 3.19
CA ALA A 55 5.25 -18.33 2.14
C ALA A 55 5.11 -17.60 0.79
N ASP A 56 5.46 -18.26 -0.31
CA ASP A 56 5.45 -17.69 -1.65
C ASP A 56 4.04 -17.29 -2.13
N GLY A 57 3.98 -16.22 -2.94
CA GLY A 57 2.77 -15.84 -3.66
C GLY A 57 1.67 -15.21 -2.80
N ASN A 58 2.00 -14.70 -1.62
CA ASN A 58 1.03 -14.13 -0.68
C ASN A 58 1.26 -12.64 -0.34
N LEU A 59 2.32 -12.00 -0.83
CA LEU A 59 2.66 -10.63 -0.41
C LEU A 59 1.57 -9.65 -0.86
N ALA A 60 1.05 -9.79 -2.08
CA ALA A 60 -0.09 -9.01 -2.55
C ALA A 60 -1.34 -9.21 -1.68
N SER A 61 -1.57 -10.43 -1.18
CA SER A 61 -2.72 -10.69 -0.30
C SER A 61 -2.57 -10.00 1.05
N ARG A 62 -1.34 -9.87 1.56
CA ARG A 62 -1.02 -9.17 2.82
C ARG A 62 -1.25 -7.65 2.69
N GLU A 63 -0.92 -7.06 1.55
CA GLU A 63 -1.26 -5.65 1.26
C GLU A 63 -2.76 -5.38 1.35
N VAL A 64 -3.57 -6.26 0.74
CA VAL A 64 -5.03 -6.16 0.76
C VAL A 64 -5.57 -6.40 2.17
N ALA A 65 -5.04 -7.39 2.89
CA ALA A 65 -5.43 -7.69 4.26
C ALA A 65 -5.14 -6.51 5.21
N ALA A 66 -3.99 -5.84 5.06
CA ALA A 66 -3.67 -4.65 5.84
C ALA A 66 -4.69 -3.53 5.60
N TYR A 67 -5.07 -3.24 4.36
CA TYR A 67 -6.12 -2.27 4.08
C TYR A 67 -7.46 -2.64 4.75
N LEU A 68 -7.90 -3.89 4.61
CA LEU A 68 -9.17 -4.35 5.19
C LEU A 68 -9.18 -4.28 6.72
N ILE A 69 -8.08 -4.65 7.39
CA ILE A 69 -7.96 -4.55 8.86
C ILE A 69 -7.91 -3.09 9.30
N SER A 70 -7.21 -2.23 8.55
CA SER A 70 -7.20 -0.78 8.82
C SER A 70 -8.60 -0.17 8.72
N GLU A 71 -9.41 -0.60 7.74
CA GLU A 71 -10.79 -0.15 7.56
C GLU A 71 -11.70 -0.65 8.71
N VAL A 72 -11.72 -1.96 8.96
CA VAL A 72 -12.58 -2.57 10.00
C VAL A 72 -12.19 -2.13 11.41
N GLY A 73 -10.89 -2.00 11.68
CA GLY A 73 -10.35 -1.52 12.95
C GLY A 73 -10.40 0.00 13.11
N GLN A 74 -10.91 0.73 12.12
CA GLN A 74 -11.01 2.19 12.10
C GLN A 74 -9.67 2.94 12.25
N PHE A 75 -8.55 2.26 11.96
CA PHE A 75 -7.25 2.91 11.88
C PHE A 75 -7.20 3.90 10.71
N ASN A 76 -7.84 3.55 9.59
CA ASN A 76 -7.93 4.38 8.38
C ASN A 76 -6.56 4.93 7.92
N CYS A 77 -5.52 4.11 8.04
CA CYS A 77 -4.12 4.50 7.83
C CYS A 77 -3.45 3.73 6.69
N VAL A 78 -4.21 3.05 5.83
CA VAL A 78 -3.69 2.37 4.64
C VAL A 78 -4.45 2.91 3.42
N PRO A 79 -3.78 3.29 2.32
CA PRO A 79 -4.46 3.69 1.10
C PRO A 79 -5.39 2.59 0.59
N LEU A 80 -6.47 2.99 -0.09
CA LEU A 80 -7.43 2.06 -0.68
C LEU A 80 -6.70 1.00 -1.52
N THR A 81 -6.85 -0.28 -1.14
CA THR A 81 -6.12 -1.40 -1.76
C THR A 81 -7.07 -2.54 -2.07
N VAL A 82 -7.00 -3.08 -3.29
CA VAL A 82 -7.87 -4.19 -3.74
C VAL A 82 -7.07 -5.29 -4.40
N MET A 83 -7.59 -6.52 -4.34
CA MET A 83 -7.11 -7.64 -5.14
C MET A 83 -7.90 -7.67 -6.45
N ARG A 84 -7.22 -7.70 -7.60
CA ARG A 84 -7.87 -7.87 -8.91
C ARG A 84 -6.89 -8.40 -9.95
N ASP A 85 -7.44 -8.79 -11.09
CA ASP A 85 -6.65 -9.13 -12.28
C ASP A 85 -6.07 -7.86 -12.94
N GLY A 86 -4.96 -8.04 -13.66
CA GLY A 86 -4.21 -6.98 -14.33
C GLY A 86 -3.28 -7.53 -15.42
N PRO A 87 -2.54 -6.65 -16.13
CA PRO A 87 -1.73 -7.04 -17.30
C PRO A 87 -0.67 -8.11 -17.05
N PHE A 88 -0.30 -8.34 -15.78
CA PHE A 88 0.70 -9.32 -15.36
C PHE A 88 0.14 -10.35 -14.35
N GLY A 89 -1.18 -10.60 -14.42
CA GLY A 89 -1.90 -11.56 -13.57
C GLY A 89 -2.62 -10.91 -12.40
N ILE A 90 -2.97 -11.72 -11.40
CA ILE A 90 -3.62 -11.24 -10.16
C ILE A 90 -2.59 -10.48 -9.30
N GLY A 91 -3.01 -9.38 -8.68
CA GLY A 91 -2.19 -8.68 -7.70
C GLY A 91 -2.93 -7.59 -6.93
N ALA A 92 -2.18 -6.97 -6.02
CA ALA A 92 -2.68 -5.85 -5.23
C ALA A 92 -2.60 -4.56 -6.06
N VAL A 93 -3.71 -3.84 -6.16
CA VAL A 93 -3.76 -2.49 -6.73
C VAL A 93 -4.10 -1.53 -5.61
N GLN A 94 -3.19 -0.60 -5.32
CA GLN A 94 -3.28 0.37 -4.24
C GLN A 94 -3.32 1.78 -4.81
N GLN A 95 -4.19 2.63 -4.26
CA GLN A 95 -4.23 4.05 -4.58
C GLN A 95 -2.85 4.70 -4.36
N TRP A 96 -2.38 5.45 -5.35
CA TRP A 96 -1.19 6.30 -5.21
C TRP A 96 -1.50 7.54 -4.38
N ILE A 97 -0.61 7.87 -3.43
CA ILE A 97 -0.69 9.08 -2.63
C ILE A 97 0.49 9.97 -2.98
N ASP A 98 0.21 11.15 -3.50
CA ASP A 98 1.24 12.14 -3.80
C ASP A 98 1.74 12.78 -2.52
N VAL A 99 2.96 12.43 -2.14
CA VAL A 99 3.70 13.01 -1.01
C VAL A 99 4.73 13.98 -1.58
N SER A 100 4.78 15.19 -1.03
CA SER A 100 5.77 16.19 -1.45
C SER A 100 7.19 15.66 -1.21
N PRO A 101 8.10 15.71 -2.21
CA PRO A 101 9.48 15.26 -2.05
C PRO A 101 10.29 16.14 -1.07
N ASP A 102 9.80 17.34 -0.74
CA ASP A 102 10.46 18.27 0.17
C ASP A 102 10.20 17.95 1.66
N LEU A 103 9.36 16.97 1.96
CA LEU A 103 9.05 16.57 3.33
C LEU A 103 10.19 15.78 3.98
N ASP A 104 10.58 16.18 5.18
CA ASP A 104 11.48 15.39 6.02
C ASP A 104 10.69 14.26 6.73
N LEU A 105 10.58 13.11 6.05
CA LEU A 105 9.87 11.95 6.57
C LEU A 105 10.51 11.38 7.84
N ILE A 106 11.81 11.58 8.05
CA ILE A 106 12.51 11.13 9.27
C ILE A 106 12.03 12.00 10.44
N ALA A 107 12.09 13.32 10.28
CA ALA A 107 11.63 14.25 11.31
C ALA A 107 10.15 14.03 11.64
N ILE A 108 9.29 13.82 10.63
CA ILE A 108 7.85 13.53 10.82
C ILE A 108 7.64 12.20 11.55
N GLY A 109 8.31 11.14 11.11
CA GLY A 109 8.17 9.80 11.71
C GLY A 109 8.64 9.71 13.15
N GLN A 110 9.49 10.63 13.60
CA GLN A 110 9.96 10.73 14.98
C GLN A 110 9.04 11.54 15.90
N GLN A 111 8.00 12.19 15.36
CA GLN A 111 7.07 12.95 16.17
C GLN A 111 6.16 12.03 17.00
N SER A 112 5.66 12.57 18.11
CA SER A 112 4.70 11.87 18.98
C SER A 112 3.25 12.30 18.71
N THR A 113 2.88 12.48 17.44
CA THR A 113 1.52 12.86 17.05
C THR A 113 0.55 11.67 17.17
N PRO A 114 -0.76 11.90 17.33
CA PRO A 114 -1.75 10.83 17.28
C PRO A 114 -1.69 10.01 15.98
N ALA A 115 -1.40 10.65 14.83
CA ALA A 115 -1.31 9.97 13.54
C ALA A 115 -0.12 8.97 13.47
N ILE A 116 1.06 9.37 13.96
CA ILE A 116 2.21 8.45 14.05
C ILE A 116 1.94 7.31 15.03
N ARG A 117 1.35 7.59 16.20
CA ARG A 117 0.98 6.54 17.16
C ARG A 117 -0.04 5.57 16.57
N ASN A 118 -0.97 6.04 15.75
CA ASN A 118 -1.96 5.21 15.09
C ASN A 118 -1.31 4.21 14.13
N ILE A 119 -0.35 4.64 13.30
CA ILE A 119 0.42 3.74 12.43
C ILE A 119 1.25 2.75 13.26
N ALA A 120 1.95 3.22 14.29
CA ALA A 120 2.75 2.34 15.14
C ALA A 120 1.91 1.26 15.83
N LEU A 121 0.72 1.63 16.33
CA LEU A 121 -0.23 0.67 16.90
C LEU A 121 -0.74 -0.30 15.83
N PHE A 122 -1.07 0.20 14.64
CA PHE A 122 -1.51 -0.62 13.53
C PHE A 122 -0.44 -1.65 13.11
N ASP A 123 0.83 -1.24 13.04
CA ASP A 123 1.96 -2.13 12.75
C ASP A 123 2.09 -3.26 13.78
N VAL A 124 1.89 -2.97 15.07
CA VAL A 124 1.83 -4.00 16.12
C VAL A 124 0.65 -4.95 15.89
N VAL A 125 -0.53 -4.45 15.54
CA VAL A 125 -1.74 -5.26 15.31
C VAL A 125 -1.56 -6.23 14.14
N ILE A 126 -0.93 -5.78 13.05
CA ILE A 126 -0.71 -6.60 11.86
C ILE A 126 0.62 -7.34 11.87
N ASN A 127 1.41 -7.23 12.95
CA ASN A 127 2.77 -7.78 13.04
C ASN A 127 3.65 -7.37 11.84
N ASN A 128 3.74 -6.06 11.59
CA ASN A 128 4.58 -5.51 10.52
C ASN A 128 6.04 -5.44 10.93
N THR A 129 6.92 -6.10 10.18
CA THR A 129 8.35 -6.17 10.50
C THR A 129 9.22 -5.21 9.70
N ASP A 130 8.66 -4.48 8.73
CA ASP A 130 9.44 -3.68 7.76
C ASP A 130 8.96 -2.23 7.62
N ARG A 131 8.38 -1.64 8.68
CA ARG A 131 8.04 -0.20 8.66
C ARG A 131 9.31 0.65 8.59
N LYS A 132 9.51 1.35 7.46
CA LYS A 132 10.56 2.36 7.24
C LYS A 132 9.98 3.77 7.17
N PHE A 133 10.80 4.80 7.38
CA PHE A 133 10.36 6.20 7.20
C PHE A 133 9.87 6.49 5.79
N GLY A 134 10.43 5.83 4.76
CA GLY A 134 9.94 5.95 3.39
C GLY A 134 8.57 5.32 3.14
N HIS A 135 8.00 4.59 4.11
CA HIS A 135 6.71 3.92 3.99
C HIS A 135 5.57 4.73 4.62
N ILE A 136 5.84 5.90 5.20
CA ILE A 136 4.78 6.80 5.68
C ILE A 136 4.45 7.84 4.63
N LEU A 137 3.16 8.18 4.55
CA LEU A 137 2.58 9.05 3.54
C LEU A 137 1.81 10.18 4.26
N PRO A 138 2.49 11.28 4.63
CA PRO A 138 1.83 12.41 5.30
C PRO A 138 0.89 13.11 4.33
N ILE A 139 -0.41 13.14 4.67
CA ILE A 139 -1.44 13.86 3.90
C ILE A 139 -1.73 15.21 4.57
N SER A 140 -1.72 15.25 5.90
CA SER A 140 -1.89 16.45 6.71
C SER A 140 -1.30 16.25 8.11
N ASP A 141 -1.31 17.29 8.95
CA ASP A 141 -0.84 17.22 10.34
C ASP A 141 -1.59 16.17 11.19
N SER A 142 -2.83 15.82 10.80
CA SER A 142 -3.68 14.87 11.51
C SER A 142 -3.84 13.53 10.81
N GLN A 143 -3.34 13.38 9.59
CA GLN A 143 -3.51 12.17 8.79
C GLN A 143 -2.21 11.76 8.10
N ILE A 144 -1.74 10.57 8.46
CA ILE A 144 -0.61 9.90 7.84
C ILE A 144 -1.08 8.49 7.48
N LEU A 145 -0.81 8.06 6.26
CA LEU A 145 -1.03 6.68 5.84
C LEU A 145 0.31 5.92 5.83
N GLY A 146 0.24 4.60 5.82
CA GLY A 146 1.36 3.70 5.60
C GLY A 146 1.17 2.92 4.29
N CYS A 147 2.27 2.58 3.63
CA CYS A 147 2.30 1.61 2.53
C CYS A 147 3.29 0.48 2.83
N ASP A 148 3.42 -0.44 1.88
CA ASP A 148 4.35 -1.58 1.90
C ASP A 148 4.12 -2.55 3.08
N HIS A 149 2.98 -3.24 3.04
CA HIS A 149 2.55 -4.21 4.05
C HIS A 149 2.76 -5.66 3.61
N GLY A 150 3.58 -5.91 2.58
CA GLY A 150 3.91 -7.26 2.15
C GLY A 150 4.53 -8.12 3.27
N LEU A 151 5.25 -7.51 4.22
CA LEU A 151 5.93 -8.19 5.33
C LEU A 151 5.16 -8.04 6.66
N THR A 152 3.89 -8.40 6.62
CA THR A 152 2.95 -8.37 7.78
C THR A 152 2.33 -9.75 7.99
N PHE A 153 1.66 -9.98 9.11
CA PHE A 153 1.00 -11.26 9.48
C PHE A 153 1.95 -12.45 9.47
N HIS A 154 3.18 -12.25 9.93
CA HIS A 154 4.10 -13.35 10.16
C HIS A 154 3.54 -14.26 11.28
N GLU A 155 3.77 -15.58 11.18
CA GLU A 155 3.23 -16.58 12.12
C GLU A 155 3.84 -16.47 13.52
N GLU A 156 5.08 -15.98 13.59
CA GLU A 156 5.80 -15.67 14.82
C GLU A 156 5.77 -14.17 15.12
N PHE A 157 5.68 -13.82 16.40
CA PHE A 157 5.62 -12.45 16.93
C PHE A 157 6.84 -12.14 17.81
#